data_AF-A0A540MBM2-F1
#
_entry.id   AF-A0A540MBM2-F1
#
_cell.length_a   1.000
_cell.length_b   1.000
_cell.length_c   1.000
_cell.angle_alpha   90.00
_cell.angle_beta   90.00
_cell.angle_gamma   90.00
#
_symmetry.space_group_name_H-M   'P 1'
#
loop_
_entity.id
_entity.type
_entity.pdbx_description
1 polymer ?
#
loop_
_entity_poly.entity_id
_entity_poly.type
_entity_poly.pdbx_seq_one_letter_code
_entity_poly.pdbx_strand_id
1 'polypeptide(L)'
;ALSNGKPTVVEFYADWDRVNFVMLNVDNTKWEQELDEFGVEGIPHFAFLDKAGNEEGNVVGRLPEKYLLENVDALAHGEASIPHARVVGQFSSAEARKVH
;
A
#
# COMPACT_ATOMS: atom_id res chain seq x y z
N ALA A 1 13.69 -9.89 9.88
CA ALA A 1 12.83 -9.13 10.82
C ALA A 1 11.37 -9.53 10.59
N LEU A 2 10.92 -10.63 11.21
CA LEU A 2 9.54 -11.15 11.14
C LEU A 2 9.36 -12.13 12.32
N SER A 3 9.08 -11.64 13.54
CA SER A 3 8.79 -12.55 14.67
C SER A 3 7.82 -12.01 15.72
N ASN A 4 7.22 -10.83 15.55
CA ASN A 4 6.41 -10.22 16.64
C ASN A 4 4.95 -9.88 16.28
N GLY A 5 4.43 -10.32 15.14
CA GLY A 5 3.01 -10.14 14.80
C GLY A 5 2.48 -8.68 14.80
N LYS A 6 3.38 -7.69 14.86
CA LYS A 6 3.06 -6.27 14.77
C LYS A 6 3.22 -5.83 13.32
N PRO A 7 2.33 -4.99 12.78
CA PRO A 7 2.53 -4.35 11.49
C PRO A 7 3.92 -3.71 11.46
N THR A 8 4.66 -3.95 10.39
CA THR A 8 5.97 -3.30 10.21
C THR A 8 5.66 -1.85 9.85
N VAL A 9 5.61 -0.96 10.84
CA VAL A 9 5.54 0.48 10.59
C VAL A 9 6.93 0.88 10.10
N VAL A 10 7.02 1.24 8.83
CA VAL A 10 8.21 1.91 8.30
C VAL A 10 8.12 3.36 8.79
N GLU A 11 8.96 3.73 9.76
CA GLU A 11 9.13 5.14 10.13
C GLU A 11 9.95 5.82 9.04
N PHE A 12 9.33 6.74 8.30
CA PHE A 12 10.01 7.56 7.30
C PHE A 12 9.49 9.00 7.40
N TYR A 13 10.34 9.99 7.14
CA TYR A 13 9.96 11.39 7.20
C TYR A 13 9.61 11.89 5.79
N ALA A 14 8.35 12.29 5.60
CA ALA A 14 7.86 13.00 4.41
C ALA A 14 7.11 14.26 4.86
N ASP A 15 6.54 15.05 3.96
CA ASP A 15 5.56 16.09 4.33
C ASP A 15 4.24 15.42 4.75
N TRP A 16 4.23 14.84 5.95
CA TRP A 16 3.10 14.09 6.54
C TRP A 16 1.84 14.96 6.70
N ASP A 17 1.99 16.27 6.67
CA ASP A 17 0.90 17.24 6.80
C ASP A 17 -0.03 17.24 5.57
N ARG A 18 0.42 16.67 4.44
CA ARG A 18 -0.29 16.76 3.15
C ARG A 18 -0.78 15.42 2.60
N VAL A 19 -0.38 14.30 3.20
CA VAL A 19 -0.69 12.94 2.72
C VAL A 19 -1.34 12.14 3.85
N ASN A 20 -2.49 11.52 3.55
CA ASN A 20 -3.20 10.66 4.49
C ASN A 20 -2.74 9.20 4.34
N PHE A 21 -2.51 8.52 5.45
CA PHE A 21 -2.25 7.08 5.47
C PHE A 21 -3.44 6.33 6.04
N VAL A 22 -4.00 5.43 5.23
CA VAL A 22 -5.06 4.51 5.63
C VAL A 22 -4.51 3.09 5.49
N MET A 23 -4.52 2.33 6.59
CA MET A 23 -4.09 0.93 6.58
C MET A 23 -5.29 0.03 6.82
N LEU A 24 -5.54 -0.89 5.90
CA LEU A 24 -6.60 -1.88 6.03
C LEU A 24 -6.03 -3.20 6.56
N ASN A 25 -6.71 -3.79 7.54
CA ASN A 25 -6.43 -5.16 7.95
C ASN A 25 -7.13 -6.13 6.99
N VAL A 26 -6.33 -6.81 6.17
CA VAL A 26 -6.80 -7.74 5.13
C VAL A 26 -7.27 -9.11 5.68
N ASP A 27 -6.99 -9.39 6.95
CA ASP A 27 -7.43 -10.63 7.63
C ASP A 27 -8.88 -10.55 8.11
N ASN A 28 -9.52 -9.37 8.00
CA ASN A 28 -10.91 -9.19 8.38
C ASN A 28 -11.83 -9.52 7.20
N THR A 29 -12.61 -10.60 7.35
CA THR A 29 -13.51 -11.14 6.33
C THR A 29 -14.57 -10.16 5.82
N LYS A 30 -14.85 -9.09 6.56
CA LYS A 30 -15.79 -8.04 6.14
C LYS A 30 -15.34 -7.24 4.91
N TRP A 31 -14.05 -7.28 4.59
CA TRP A 31 -13.45 -6.52 3.49
C TRP A 31 -13.07 -7.41 2.30
N GLU A 32 -13.56 -8.66 2.27
CA GLU A 32 -13.24 -9.61 1.19
C GLU A 32 -13.65 -9.07 -0.18
N GLN A 33 -14.82 -8.46 -0.29
CA GLN A 33 -15.32 -7.92 -1.55
C GLN A 33 -14.43 -6.81 -2.08
N GLU A 34 -14.02 -5.87 -1.22
CA GLU A 34 -13.12 -4.78 -1.58
C GLU A 34 -11.72 -5.31 -1.92
N LEU A 35 -11.20 -6.30 -1.18
CA LEU A 35 -9.89 -6.89 -1.46
C LEU A 35 -9.84 -7.62 -2.80
N ASP A 36 -10.91 -8.31 -3.17
CA ASP A 36 -11.07 -8.90 -4.49
C ASP A 36 -11.19 -7.83 -5.58
N GLU A 37 -11.94 -6.74 -5.31
CA GLU A 37 -12.12 -5.62 -6.25
C GLU A 37 -10.81 -4.86 -6.51
N PHE A 38 -9.98 -4.67 -5.47
CA PHE A 38 -8.65 -4.06 -5.58
C PHE A 38 -7.55 -5.06 -6.04
N GLY A 39 -7.90 -6.32 -6.33
CA GLY A 39 -6.94 -7.32 -6.84
C GLY A 39 -5.80 -7.63 -5.86
N VAL A 40 -6.09 -7.67 -4.56
CA VAL A 40 -5.07 -7.90 -3.52
C VAL A 40 -4.69 -9.38 -3.46
N GLU A 41 -3.82 -9.80 -4.38
CA GLU A 41 -3.30 -11.17 -4.44
C GLU A 41 -2.10 -11.39 -3.48
N GLY A 42 -1.48 -10.31 -2.98
CA GLY A 42 -0.36 -10.41 -2.06
C GLY A 42 -0.08 -9.17 -1.22
N ILE A 43 0.54 -9.40 -0.05
CA ILE A 43 0.90 -8.34 0.91
C ILE A 43 2.40 -8.02 0.91
N PRO A 44 2.77 -6.75 1.20
CA PRO A 44 1.91 -5.57 1.34
C PRO A 44 1.39 -5.08 -0.03
N HIS A 45 0.19 -4.49 -0.07
CA HIS A 45 -0.36 -3.81 -1.24
C HIS A 45 -0.49 -2.31 -0.91
N PHE A 46 0.01 -1.44 -1.80
CA PHE A 46 -0.13 0.01 -1.67
C PHE A 46 -0.94 0.55 -2.85
N ALA A 47 -2.03 1.26 -2.56
CA ALA A 47 -2.78 2.02 -3.55
C ALA A 47 -2.53 3.52 -3.30
N PHE A 48 -2.23 4.26 -4.37
CA PHE A 48 -1.99 5.70 -4.33
C PHE A 48 -3.19 6.42 -4.95
N LEU A 49 -3.79 7.35 -4.21
CA LEU A 49 -4.98 8.09 -4.62
C LEU A 49 -4.67 9.58 -4.74
N ASP A 50 -5.23 10.23 -5.76
CA ASP A 50 -5.16 11.69 -5.91
C ASP A 50 -6.06 12.42 -4.90
N LYS A 51 -6.09 13.76 -4.97
CA LYS A 51 -6.91 14.62 -4.09
C LYS A 51 -8.42 14.46 -4.29
N ALA A 52 -8.85 13.93 -5.43
CA ALA A 52 -10.25 13.65 -5.75
C ALA A 52 -10.66 12.20 -5.41
N GLY A 53 -9.71 11.36 -4.99
CA GLY A 53 -9.92 9.95 -4.67
C GLY A 53 -9.79 9.01 -5.87
N ASN A 54 -9.26 9.48 -7.01
CA ASN A 54 -8.99 8.61 -8.17
C ASN A 54 -7.68 7.85 -7.95
N GLU A 55 -7.60 6.61 -8.45
CA GLU A 55 -6.40 5.79 -8.36
C GLU A 55 -5.32 6.28 -9.35
N GLU A 56 -4.15 6.65 -8.82
CA GLU A 56 -2.95 7.00 -9.59
C GLU A 56 -2.06 5.77 -9.88
N GLY A 57 -2.25 4.72 -9.08
CA GLY A 57 -1.71 3.38 -9.33
C GLY A 57 -1.50 2.59 -8.05
N ASN A 58 -0.98 1.37 -8.20
CA ASN A 58 -0.75 0.45 -7.10
C ASN A 58 0.57 -0.32 -7.20
N VAL A 59 1.04 -0.78 -6.04
CA VAL A 59 2.24 -1.59 -5.86
C VAL A 59 1.88 -2.82 -5.06
N VAL A 60 2.28 -3.99 -5.56
CA VAL A 60 2.14 -5.26 -4.86
C VAL A 60 3.51 -5.74 -4.40
N GLY A 61 3.63 -6.07 -3.12
CA GLY A 61 4.84 -6.60 -2.51
C GLY A 61 5.77 -5.55 -1.91
N ARG A 62 6.86 -6.02 -1.31
CA ARG A 62 7.84 -5.18 -0.62
C ARG A 62 8.50 -4.23 -1.63
N LEU A 63 8.28 -2.93 -1.41
CA LEU A 63 8.91 -1.85 -2.14
C LEU A 63 10.17 -1.37 -1.40
N PRO A 64 11.26 -0.98 -2.09
CA PRO A 64 12.36 -0.26 -1.47
C PRO A 64 11.86 1.04 -0.81
N GLU A 65 12.41 1.39 0.36
CA GLU A 65 12.05 2.61 1.11
C GLU A 65 12.11 3.87 0.25
N LYS A 66 13.18 4.00 -0.55
CA LYS A 66 13.36 5.11 -1.49
C LYS A 66 12.17 5.30 -2.43
N TYR A 67 11.59 4.22 -2.95
CA TYR A 67 10.48 4.31 -3.90
C TYR A 67 9.18 4.72 -3.20
N LEU A 68 9.00 4.28 -1.95
CA LEU A 68 7.84 4.72 -1.15
C LEU A 68 7.93 6.21 -0.86
N LEU A 69 9.12 6.70 -0.49
CA LEU A 69 9.40 8.12 -0.27
C LEU A 69 9.12 8.95 -1.53
N GLU A 70 9.65 8.54 -2.68
CA GLU A 70 9.43 9.24 -3.96
C GLU A 70 7.95 9.26 -4.37
N ASN A 71 7.19 8.19 -4.08
CA ASN A 71 5.75 8.16 -4.34
C ASN A 71 4.96 9.09 -3.38
N VAL A 72 5.30 9.12 -2.10
CA VAL A 72 4.65 9.99 -1.10
C VAL A 72 4.97 11.47 -1.37
N ASP A 73 6.20 11.78 -1.76
CA ASP A 73 6.61 13.13 -2.13
C ASP A 73 5.81 13.64 -3.34
N ALA A 74 5.65 12.82 -4.38
CA ALA A 74 4.83 13.15 -5.54
C ALA A 74 3.35 13.41 -5.16
N LEU A 75 2.78 12.62 -4.25
CA LEU A 75 1.43 12.85 -3.72
C LEU A 75 1.32 14.16 -2.93
N ALA A 76 2.29 14.46 -2.06
CA ALA A 76 2.29 15.68 -1.25
C ALA A 76 2.32 16.95 -2.11
N HIS A 77 3.03 16.89 -3.25
CA HIS A 77 3.11 17.97 -4.22
C HIS A 77 1.92 18.00 -5.19
N GLY A 78 1.14 16.91 -5.27
CA GLY A 78 0.02 16.79 -6.21
C GLY A 78 0.50 16.69 -7.67
N GLU A 79 1.60 15.98 -7.88
CA GLU A 79 2.14 15.70 -9.21
C GLU A 79 1.14 14.92 -10.06
N ALA A 80 1.21 15.09 -11.39
CA ALA A 80 0.28 14.46 -12.32
C ALA A 80 0.48 12.95 -12.52
N SER A 81 1.52 12.37 -11.90
CA SER A 81 1.81 10.94 -11.98
C SER A 81 2.73 10.49 -10.83
N ILE A 82 2.55 9.26 -10.37
CA ILE A 82 3.34 8.68 -9.28
C ILE A 82 4.48 7.78 -9.84
N PRO A 83 5.77 8.03 -9.52
CA PRO A 83 6.91 7.44 -10.23
C PRO A 83 7.00 5.91 -10.23
N HIS A 84 6.65 5.27 -9.12
CA HIS A 84 6.78 3.81 -8.93
C HIS A 84 5.43 3.11 -8.69
N ALA A 85 4.31 3.72 -9.09
CA ALA A 85 2.96 3.22 -8.79
C ALA A 85 2.49 2.04 -9.66
N ARG A 86 3.43 1.28 -10.26
CA ARG A 86 3.13 0.06 -11.05
C ARG A 86 4.18 -1.05 -10.85
N VAL A 87 4.96 -0.97 -9.77
CA VAL A 87 6.03 -1.93 -9.48
C VAL A 87 5.47 -3.15 -8.76
N VAL A 88 5.81 -4.34 -9.26
CA VAL A 88 5.55 -5.61 -8.56
C VAL A 88 6.85 -6.06 -7.88
N GLY A 89 6.86 -6.06 -6.56
CA GLY A 89 7.95 -6.52 -5.71
C GLY A 89 7.77 -7.95 -5.22
N GLN A 90 8.56 -8.36 -4.22
CA GLN A 90 8.35 -9.65 -3.56
C GLN A 90 7.15 -9.58 -2.62
N PHE A 91 6.15 -10.43 -2.82
CA PHE A 91 4.94 -10.52 -1.99
C PHE A 91 4.75 -11.93 -1.43
N SER A 92 3.96 -12.04 -0.37
CA SER A 92 3.40 -13.32 0.09
C SER A 92 1.94 -13.41 -0.34
N SER A 93 1.46 -14.61 -0.66
CA SER A 93 0.06 -14.81 -1.08
C SER A 93 -0.92 -14.40 0.02
N ALA A 94 -1.95 -13.65 -0.35
CA ALA A 94 -3.07 -13.35 0.52
C ALA A 94 -4.06 -14.53 0.66
N GLU A 95 -3.90 -15.61 -0.12
CA GLU A 95 -4.81 -16.78 -0.14
C GLU A 95 -4.55 -17.74 1.02
N ALA A 96 -3.43 -17.59 1.75
CA ALA A 96 -3.16 -18.36 2.98
C ALA A 96 -4.12 -18.03 4.14
N ARG A 97 -5.09 -17.13 3.92
CA ARG A 97 -6.19 -16.80 4.83
C ARG A 97 -7.04 -18.05 5.06
N LYS A 98 -6.87 -18.70 6.23
CA LYS A 98 -7.80 -19.74 6.71
C LYS A 98 -9.10 -19.07 7.16
N VAL A 99 -10.07 -19.01 6.26
CA VAL A 99 -11.47 -18.72 6.58
C VAL A 99 -11.98 -19.82 7.53
N HIS A 100 -12.36 -19.44 8.75
CA HIS A 100 -13.10 -20.30 9.70
C HIS A 100 -14.49 -19.72 9.90
#